data_AF-X1BIW4-F1
#
_entry.id   AF-X1BIW4-F1
#
_cell.length_a   1.000
_cell.length_b   1.000
_cell.length_c   1.000
_cell.angle_alpha   90.00
_cell.angle_beta   90.00
_cell.angle_gamma   90.00
#
_symmetry.space_group_name_H-M   'P 1'
#
loop_
_entity.id
_entity.type
_entity.pdbx_description
1 polymer ?
#
loop_
_entity_poly.entity_id
_entity_poly.type
_entity_poly.pdbx_seq_one_letter_code
_entity_poly.pdbx_strand_id
1 'polypeptide(L)'
;MTSILKLLSIIAGIVPIILVLIKEFETPGFGAEKKKVILDAVASFYDAIAEGNTLPISREKLLGLAGSFIDIAVAFFNVVGWFKHKDPTVST
;
A
#
# COMPACT_ATOMS: atom_id res chain seq x y z
N MET A 1 16.83 -15.28 15.27
CA MET A 1 16.48 -14.66 13.97
C MET A 1 16.85 -13.18 14.05
N THR A 2 17.85 -12.76 13.28
CA THR A 2 18.40 -11.39 13.30
C THR A 2 17.29 -10.37 13.03
N SER A 3 17.24 -9.26 13.77
CA SER A 3 16.19 -8.23 13.67
C SER A 3 15.95 -7.72 12.24
N ILE A 4 16.99 -7.81 11.39
CA ILE A 4 16.94 -7.43 9.97
C ILE A 4 16.08 -8.39 9.13
N LEU A 5 16.09 -9.70 9.43
CA LEU A 5 15.26 -10.67 8.71
C LEU A 5 13.79 -10.49 9.06
N LYS A 6 13.48 -10.22 10.33
CA LYS A 6 12.10 -9.87 10.76
C LYS A 6 11.61 -8.62 10.03
N LEU A 7 12.45 -7.59 9.93
CA LEU A 7 12.11 -6.36 9.20
C LEU A 7 11.82 -6.63 7.72
N LEU A 8 12.69 -7.39 7.06
CA LEU A 8 12.51 -7.76 5.65
C LEU A 8 11.25 -8.61 5.45
N SER A 9 10.94 -9.53 6.36
CA SER A 9 9.70 -10.33 6.31
C SER A 9 8.45 -9.47 6.43
N ILE A 10 8.45 -8.46 7.31
CA ILE A 10 7.32 -7.53 7.47
C ILE A 10 7.13 -6.69 6.22
N ILE A 11 8.22 -6.12 5.68
CA ILE A 11 8.18 -5.33 4.45
C ILE A 11 7.71 -6.20 3.28
N ALA A 12 8.26 -7.40 3.14
CA ALA A 12 7.88 -8.36 2.11
C ALA A 12 6.41 -8.82 2.22
N GLY A 13 5.83 -8.85 3.42
CA GLY A 13 4.41 -9.13 3.63
C GLY A 13 3.48 -7.95 3.31
N ILE A 14 3.93 -6.72 3.57
CA ILE A 14 3.14 -5.51 3.34
C ILE A 14 3.07 -5.12 1.86
N VAL A 15 4.17 -5.27 1.12
CA VAL A 15 4.22 -4.93 -0.31
C VAL A 15 3.11 -5.59 -1.14
N PRO A 16 2.87 -6.91 -1.08
CA PRO A 16 1.80 -7.55 -1.84
C PRO A 16 0.41 -7.09 -1.38
N ILE A 17 0.21 -6.83 -0.08
CA ILE A 17 -1.06 -6.27 0.42
C ILE A 17 -1.32 -4.91 -0.22
N ILE A 18 -0.33 -4.02 -0.22
CA ILE A 18 -0.44 -2.72 -0.86
C ILE A 18 -0.73 -2.88 -2.36
N LEU A 19 -0.02 -3.76 -3.06
CA LEU A 19 -0.24 -3.97 -4.50
C LEU A 19 -1.62 -4.56 -4.81
N VAL A 20 -2.11 -5.49 -3.99
CA VAL A 20 -3.45 -6.07 -4.13
C VAL A 20 -4.50 -4.98 -3.90
N LEU A 21 -4.37 -4.19 -2.83
CA LEU A 21 -5.30 -3.10 -2.57
C LEU A 21 -5.27 -2.05 -3.68
N ILE A 22 -4.09 -1.65 -4.18
CA ILE A 22 -3.99 -0.71 -5.31
C ILE A 22 -4.70 -1.24 -6.56
N LYS A 23 -4.62 -2.56 -6.82
CA LYS A 23 -5.33 -3.22 -7.91
C LYS A 23 -6.84 -3.36 -7.64
N GLU A 24 -7.26 -3.79 -6.46
CA GLU A 24 -8.70 -3.85 -6.12
C GLU A 24 -9.38 -2.47 -6.22
N PHE A 25 -8.65 -1.40 -5.91
CA PHE A 25 -9.12 -0.03 -6.07
C PHE A 25 -8.88 0.54 -7.49
N GLU A 26 -8.79 -0.31 -8.52
CA GLU A 26 -8.72 -0.03 -9.96
C GLU A 26 -9.84 0.90 -10.44
N THR A 27 -9.71 2.19 -10.15
CA THR A 27 -10.59 3.23 -10.70
C THR A 27 -9.72 4.45 -11.03
N PRO A 28 -9.92 5.05 -12.21
CA PRO A 28 -9.17 6.23 -12.64
C PRO A 28 -9.26 7.34 -11.59
N GLY A 29 -8.12 7.93 -11.25
CA GLY A 29 -8.01 8.91 -10.16
C GLY A 29 -7.82 8.23 -8.81
N PHE A 30 -6.61 7.74 -8.54
CA PHE A 30 -6.21 7.29 -7.20
C PHE A 30 -6.23 8.49 -6.24
N GLY A 31 -7.40 8.80 -5.69
CA GLY A 31 -7.62 9.95 -4.82
C GLY A 31 -7.00 9.78 -3.43
N ALA A 32 -6.86 10.90 -2.72
CA ALA A 32 -6.36 10.94 -1.34
C ALA A 32 -7.12 9.98 -0.39
N GLU A 33 -8.40 9.71 -0.67
CA GLU A 33 -9.22 8.73 0.05
C GLU A 33 -8.68 7.30 -0.04
N LYS A 34 -8.32 6.82 -1.25
CA LYS A 34 -7.84 5.44 -1.43
C LYS A 34 -6.48 5.22 -0.77
N LYS A 35 -5.59 6.21 -0.87
CA LYS A 35 -4.31 6.20 -0.15
C LYS A 35 -4.54 6.09 1.35
N LYS A 36 -5.53 6.80 1.88
CA LYS A 36 -5.89 6.73 3.31
C LYS A 36 -6.37 5.33 3.69
N VAL A 37 -7.25 4.71 2.91
CA VAL A 37 -7.74 3.33 3.17
C VAL A 37 -6.60 2.32 3.18
N ILE A 38 -5.65 2.42 2.25
CA ILE A 38 -4.50 1.50 2.22
C ILE A 38 -3.59 1.72 3.41
N LEU A 39 -3.31 2.98 3.77
CA LEU A 39 -2.52 3.28 4.97
C LEU A 39 -3.22 2.78 6.24
N ASP A 40 -4.55 2.87 6.31
CA ASP A 40 -5.34 2.34 7.42
C ASP A 40 -5.25 0.80 7.50
N ALA A 41 -5.36 0.11 6.36
CA ALA A 41 -5.17 -1.34 6.29
C ALA A 41 -3.74 -1.77 6.71
N VAL A 42 -2.72 -1.03 6.28
CA VAL A 42 -1.33 -1.26 6.70
C VAL A 42 -1.15 -0.98 8.20
N ALA A 43 -1.84 0.02 8.75
CA ALA A 43 -1.84 0.28 10.18
C ALA A 43 -2.48 -0.86 10.97
N SER A 44 -3.66 -1.33 10.58
CA SER A 44 -4.31 -2.49 11.22
C SER A 44 -3.47 -3.75 11.11
N PHE A 45 -2.82 -3.97 9.97
CA PHE A 45 -1.90 -5.10 9.82
C PHE A 45 -0.72 -4.99 10.80
N TYR A 46 -0.11 -3.80 10.90
CA TYR A 46 0.95 -3.51 11.88
C TYR A 46 0.49 -3.77 13.31
N ASP A 47 -0.68 -3.27 13.70
CA ASP A 47 -1.21 -3.42 15.05
C ASP A 47 -1.48 -4.90 15.37
N ALA A 48 -2.00 -5.68 14.41
CA ALA A 48 -2.19 -7.13 14.55
C ALA A 48 -0.89 -7.92 14.70
N ILE A 49 0.18 -7.55 14.00
CA ILE A 49 1.51 -8.20 14.16
C ILE A 49 2.29 -7.66 15.35
N ALA A 50 2.00 -6.46 15.82
CA ALA A 50 2.58 -5.87 17.04
C ALA A 50 1.94 -6.45 18.31
N GLU A 51 0.70 -6.92 18.21
CA GLU A 51 0.00 -7.58 19.31
C GLU A 51 0.76 -8.85 19.73
N GLY A 52 1.44 -8.76 20.88
CA GLY A 52 2.27 -9.85 21.41
C GLY A 52 3.68 -9.96 20.81
N ASN A 53 4.12 -9.05 19.93
CA ASN A 53 5.47 -9.06 19.37
C ASN A 53 6.10 -7.66 19.30
N THR A 54 7.34 -7.54 19.79
CA THR A 54 8.16 -6.34 19.59
C THR A 54 8.68 -6.31 18.15
N LEU A 55 8.14 -5.39 17.35
CA LEU A 55 8.58 -5.19 15.99
C LEU A 55 9.85 -4.32 15.94
N PRO A 56 10.78 -4.60 15.02
CA PRO A 56 12.01 -3.83 14.86
C PRO A 56 11.79 -2.48 14.16
N ILE A 57 10.56 -2.13 13.80
CA ILE A 57 10.18 -0.91 13.11
C ILE A 57 9.00 -0.28 13.82
N SER A 58 9.05 1.04 14.03
CA SER A 58 7.93 1.80 14.57
C SER A 58 6.82 1.94 13.54
N ARG A 59 5.56 1.94 14.00
CA ARG A 59 4.35 2.16 13.20
C ARG A 59 4.49 3.33 12.22
N GLU A 60 5.01 4.46 12.70
CA GLU A 60 5.21 5.68 11.90
C GLU A 60 6.18 5.49 10.72
N LYS A 61 7.29 4.76 10.94
CA LYS A 61 8.25 4.49 9.87
C LYS A 61 7.69 3.56 8.80
N LEU A 62 6.91 2.56 9.24
CA LEU A 62 6.28 1.61 8.35
C LEU A 62 5.15 2.26 7.54
N LEU A 63 4.33 3.12 8.15
CA LEU A 63 3.34 3.93 7.46
C LEU A 63 3.98 4.93 6.50
N GLY A 64 5.10 5.55 6.87
CA GLY A 64 5.87 6.43 5.99
C GLY A 64 6.38 5.69 4.74
N LEU A 65 6.98 4.51 4.93
CA LEU A 65 7.43 3.64 3.84
C LEU A 65 6.27 3.19 2.95
N ALA A 66 5.16 2.74 3.55
CA ALA A 66 3.97 2.36 2.82
C ALA A 66 3.40 3.53 2.01
N GLY A 67 3.35 4.73 2.59
CA GLY A 67 2.91 5.95 1.92
C GLY A 67 3.76 6.28 0.69
N SER A 68 5.08 6.24 0.81
CA SER A 68 5.99 6.44 -0.32
C SER A 68 5.85 5.34 -1.38
N PHE A 69 5.69 4.09 -0.96
CA PHE A 69 5.49 2.97 -1.89
C PHE A 69 4.18 3.09 -2.66
N ILE A 70 3.09 3.52 -2.00
CA ILE A 70 1.80 3.79 -2.64
C ILE A 70 1.96 4.88 -3.70
N ASP A 71 2.64 5.99 -3.39
CA ASP A 71 2.91 7.06 -4.37
C ASP A 71 3.66 6.54 -5.59
N ILE A 72 4.71 5.74 -5.39
CA ILE A 72 5.50 5.14 -6.48
C ILE A 72 4.64 4.19 -7.31
N ALA A 73 3.86 3.32 -6.66
CA ALA A 73 2.99 2.37 -7.34
C ALA A 73 1.89 3.08 -8.13
N VAL A 74 1.24 4.09 -7.57
CA VAL A 74 0.22 4.91 -8.26
C VAL A 74 0.83 5.65 -9.44
N ALA A 75 2.00 6.28 -9.27
CA ALA A 75 2.72 6.94 -10.35
C ALA A 75 3.07 5.93 -11.46
N PHE A 76 3.54 4.75 -11.09
CA PHE A 76 3.83 3.66 -12.02
C PHE A 76 2.58 3.25 -12.79
N PHE A 77 1.47 2.90 -12.12
CA PHE A 77 0.22 2.50 -12.76
C PHE A 77 -0.41 3.60 -13.65
N ASN A 78 -0.23 4.87 -13.30
CA ASN A 78 -0.58 6.00 -14.17
C ASN A 78 0.29 6.05 -15.44
N VAL A 79 1.60 5.81 -15.30
CA VAL A 79 2.55 5.76 -16.42
C VAL A 79 2.30 4.55 -17.33
N VAL A 80 2.08 3.35 -16.78
CA VAL A 80 1.81 2.13 -17.57
C VAL A 80 0.42 2.18 -18.23
N GLY A 81 -0.39 3.21 -17.96
CA GLY A 81 -1.73 3.35 -18.53
C GLY A 81 -2.73 2.35 -17.99
N TRP A 82 -2.45 1.72 -16.84
CA TRP A 82 -3.38 0.80 -16.18
C TRP A 82 -4.66 1.53 -15.77
N PHE A 83 -4.54 2.76 -15.26
CA PHE A 83 -5.67 3.67 -14.99
C PHE A 83 -6.23 4.38 -16.24
N LYS A 84 -5.67 4.15 -17.45
CA LYS A 84 -6.16 4.77 -18.70
C LYS A 84 -7.31 4.00 -19.35
N HIS A 85 -7.87 2.98 -18.69
CA HIS A 85 -9.14 2.42 -19.15
C HIS A 85 -10.22 3.47 -18.87
N LYS A 86 -10.44 4.31 -19.89
CA LYS A 86 -11.56 5.24 -19.99
C LYS A 86 -12.81 4.55 -19.47
N ASP A 87 -13.46 5.21 -18.53
CA ASP A 87 -14.89 5.14 -18.36
C ASP A 87 -15.58 4.97 -19.74
N PRO A 88 -16.28 3.87 -20.01
CA PRO A 88 -17.08 3.75 -21.23
C PRO A 88 -18.33 4.66 -21.19
N THR A 89 -18.54 5.46 -20.14
CA THR A 89 -19.77 6.25 -19.97
C THR A 89 -19.76 7.63 -20.64
N VAL A 90 -18.66 8.08 -21.24
CA VAL A 90 -18.67 9.23 -22.17
C VAL A 90 -18.69 8.76 -23.61
N SER A 91 -19.82 8.17 -24.00
CA SER A 91 -20.24 8.11 -25.40
C SER A 91 -21.20 9.25 -25.68
N THR A 92 -20.73 10.20 -26.48
CA THR A 92 -21.48 11.22 -27.26
C THR A 92 -22.23 12.30 -26.49
#